data_AF-A0A8H7EU97-F1
#
_entry.id   AF-A0A8H7EU97-F1
#
_cell.length_a   1.000
_cell.length_b   1.000
_cell.length_c   1.000
_cell.angle_alpha   90.00
_cell.angle_beta   90.00
_cell.angle_gamma   90.00
#
_symmetry.space_group_name_H-M   'P 1'
#
loop_
_entity.id
_entity.type
_entity.pdbx_description
1 polymer ?
#
loop_
_entity_poly.entity_id
_entity_poly.type
_entity_poly.pdbx_seq_one_letter_code
_entity_poly.pdbx_strand_id
1 'polypeptide(L)'
;MEEFKDFKAFMEAIDDYGKQSGIVKVIPPQEWKDTLPDLSASLEHVRVRNPIIQHIIGSQGVYTQTNVEKRRPYTLEQWLGLCEHEDHRPPEIGTDRTFNVARSRQRATVKKGTVLSDGSPPPSASTMHLQTRSKSKPASTHLNSPPPSPLFHQQQQQKTKREIQAEEIALAASDAAIPLTFNPYCTTNDRYTVDYCKQLERIYWRNLTFNPPMYGADMAGTLFDSSVNAWNVSKLDNILNQLGVVLPGVNAPYLYFGMWKATFPWHVEDMDLYSINYLHFGAPKQWYAIPTHYSKKFENVMQSTHKTFIASPKLLANSGVPVHRCVQQEGEFIITFPYGYHSGYNLGFNCAESVNFALNSWVEIGKRAKACTCISDSVMIDVSVFDGGLKRKRKDKDDSEEEEGRRKKCVLCPHHHEPELITEQGEGVHRLCAEAVPDTSVQHGIVHGVDSIVPARWKLLCLYCQKREGACTQCCDRKCCRAFHATCAEKAGATIMQKQNTDGAPHVDIYCSVHDPQQRQKRLEEKQALIQSTCQEMRTGRYVYAHWQGSGYYPGAIEACYAEKKTCCVRFEDGSTRMVPWRNIRFSP
;
A
#
# COMPACT_ATOMS: atom_id res chain seq x y z
N MET A 1 -26.27 25.41 -10.13
CA MET A 1 -24.81 25.68 -10.08
C MET A 1 -24.33 26.61 -8.97
N GLU A 2 -24.94 27.77 -8.70
CA GLU A 2 -24.35 28.83 -7.85
C GLU A 2 -23.70 28.34 -6.53
N GLU A 3 -24.45 27.58 -5.73
CA GLU A 3 -23.98 27.00 -4.45
C GLU A 3 -22.76 26.08 -4.60
N PHE A 4 -22.56 25.50 -5.78
CA PHE A 4 -21.49 24.56 -6.09
C PHE A 4 -20.22 25.25 -6.62
N LYS A 5 -20.25 26.56 -6.90
CA LYS A 5 -19.06 27.30 -7.38
C LYS A 5 -18.01 27.48 -6.27
N ASP A 6 -18.47 27.76 -5.05
CA ASP A 6 -17.62 27.97 -3.87
C ASP A 6 -17.67 26.74 -2.97
N PHE A 7 -16.65 25.87 -3.10
CA PHE A 7 -16.48 24.68 -2.26
C PHE A 7 -16.45 25.01 -0.77
N LYS A 8 -15.81 26.12 -0.39
CA LYS A 8 -15.61 26.47 1.01
C LYS A 8 -16.90 27.00 1.63
N ALA A 9 -17.61 27.90 0.96
CA ALA A 9 -18.91 28.39 1.44
C ALA A 9 -19.94 27.27 1.54
N PHE A 10 -19.96 26.34 0.57
CA PHE A 10 -20.79 25.14 0.64
C PHE A 10 -20.43 24.25 1.84
N MET A 11 -19.13 24.01 2.05
CA MET A 11 -18.64 23.22 3.18
C MET A 11 -18.93 23.86 4.55
N GLU A 12 -18.74 25.17 4.69
CA GLU A 12 -19.06 25.92 5.91
C GLU A 12 -20.58 25.91 6.19
N ALA A 13 -21.43 25.90 5.15
CA ALA A 13 -22.89 25.81 5.29
C ALA A 13 -23.42 24.43 5.72
N ILE A 14 -22.72 23.33 5.38
CA ILE A 14 -23.13 21.96 5.76
C ILE A 14 -22.40 21.41 7.00
N ASP A 15 -21.43 22.16 7.55
CA ASP A 15 -20.46 21.67 8.54
C ASP A 15 -21.13 21.07 9.79
N ASP A 16 -22.09 21.77 10.39
CA ASP A 16 -22.81 21.32 11.58
C ASP A 16 -23.66 20.06 11.34
N TYR A 17 -24.21 19.88 10.13
CA TYR A 17 -24.95 18.68 9.77
C TYR A 17 -24.01 17.49 9.54
N GLY A 18 -22.94 17.71 8.75
CA GLY A 18 -21.95 16.68 8.45
C GLY A 18 -21.22 16.18 9.70
N LYS A 19 -20.90 17.08 10.64
CA LYS A 19 -20.34 16.73 11.95
C LYS A 19 -21.29 15.90 12.83
N GLN A 20 -22.60 15.92 12.59
CA GLN A 20 -23.56 15.05 13.29
C GLN A 20 -23.75 13.70 12.59
N SER A 21 -23.80 13.69 11.25
CA SER A 21 -23.99 12.48 10.44
C SER A 21 -22.74 11.63 10.26
N GLY A 22 -21.55 12.23 10.41
CA GLY A 22 -20.22 11.69 10.11
C GLY A 22 -19.87 11.67 8.61
N ILE A 23 -20.87 11.80 7.74
CA ILE A 23 -20.73 11.67 6.28
C ILE A 23 -21.84 12.45 5.55
N VAL A 24 -21.51 13.04 4.41
CA VAL A 24 -22.48 13.66 3.48
C VAL A 24 -22.20 13.17 2.06
N LYS A 25 -23.24 12.97 1.25
CA LYS A 25 -23.11 12.78 -0.19
C LYS A 25 -23.54 14.06 -0.92
N VAL A 26 -22.72 14.52 -1.85
CA VAL A 26 -23.00 15.69 -2.69
C VAL A 26 -23.11 15.24 -4.14
N ILE A 27 -24.26 15.48 -4.74
CA ILE A 27 -24.52 15.20 -6.15
C ILE A 27 -24.24 16.50 -6.91
N PRO A 28 -23.19 16.57 -7.75
CA PRO A 28 -22.85 17.82 -8.43
C PRO A 28 -23.88 18.14 -9.52
N PRO A 29 -24.07 19.44 -9.84
CA PRO A 29 -24.93 19.87 -10.94
C PRO A 29 -24.55 19.17 -12.27
N GLN A 30 -25.55 18.82 -13.08
CA GLN A 30 -25.29 18.18 -14.38
C GLN A 30 -24.42 19.07 -15.27
N GLU A 31 -24.75 20.37 -15.32
CA GLU A 31 -23.98 21.42 -16.01
C GLU A 31 -22.51 21.55 -15.57
N TRP A 32 -22.11 21.07 -14.38
CA TRP A 32 -20.69 20.98 -14.00
C TRP A 32 -20.04 19.70 -14.55
N LYS A 33 -20.72 18.56 -14.45
CA LYS A 33 -20.24 17.29 -15.03
C LYS A 33 -20.07 17.40 -16.54
N ASP A 34 -20.96 18.12 -17.21
CA ASP A 34 -20.92 18.38 -18.66
C ASP A 34 -19.74 19.30 -19.07
N THR A 35 -19.05 19.94 -18.11
CA THR A 35 -17.82 20.72 -18.34
C THR A 35 -16.53 19.97 -18.02
N LEU A 36 -16.60 18.72 -17.54
CA LEU A 36 -15.41 17.92 -17.30
C LEU A 36 -14.79 17.45 -18.64
N PRO A 37 -13.46 17.53 -18.80
CA PRO A 37 -12.81 17.03 -20.00
C PRO A 37 -12.83 15.49 -20.05
N ASP A 38 -12.71 14.94 -21.26
CA ASP A 38 -12.53 13.50 -21.45
C ASP A 38 -11.26 13.00 -20.75
N LEU A 39 -11.38 11.88 -20.03
CA LEU A 39 -10.30 11.30 -19.26
C LEU A 39 -9.42 10.35 -20.08
N SER A 40 -9.80 9.98 -21.31
CA SER A 40 -9.14 8.91 -22.09
C SER A 40 -7.62 9.10 -22.17
N ALA A 41 -7.15 10.30 -22.55
CA ALA A 41 -5.72 10.62 -22.65
C ALA A 41 -4.98 10.54 -21.30
N SER A 42 -5.61 11.00 -20.20
CA SER A 42 -5.05 10.88 -18.85
C SER A 42 -4.93 9.41 -18.41
N LEU A 43 -5.88 8.57 -18.83
CA LEU A 43 -5.95 7.15 -18.48
C LEU A 43 -4.90 6.29 -19.22
N GLU A 44 -4.40 6.70 -20.38
CA GLU A 44 -3.36 5.96 -21.13
C GLU A 44 -2.05 5.78 -20.34
N HIS A 45 -1.76 6.71 -19.43
CA HIS A 45 -0.58 6.69 -18.57
C HIS A 45 -0.79 5.98 -17.23
N VAL A 46 -2.04 5.69 -16.85
CA VAL A 46 -2.35 5.09 -15.55
C VAL A 46 -1.94 3.62 -15.51
N ARG A 47 -1.36 3.21 -14.38
CA ARG A 47 -1.00 1.83 -14.05
C ARG A 47 -1.42 1.54 -12.61
N VAL A 48 -2.11 0.43 -12.38
CA VAL A 48 -2.39 -0.03 -11.01
C VAL A 48 -1.09 -0.64 -10.47
N ARG A 49 -0.34 0.16 -9.71
CA ARG A 49 0.96 -0.19 -9.12
C ARG A 49 0.77 -0.68 -7.69
N ASN A 50 1.59 -1.66 -7.28
CA ASN A 50 1.61 -2.25 -5.94
C ASN A 50 0.24 -2.68 -5.33
N PRO A 51 -0.74 -3.21 -6.10
CA PRO A 51 -2.07 -3.53 -5.56
C PRO A 51 -2.03 -4.52 -4.39
N ILE A 52 -2.86 -4.28 -3.38
CA ILE A 52 -2.95 -5.11 -2.17
C ILE A 52 -3.98 -6.23 -2.34
N ILE A 53 -3.64 -7.48 -1.99
CA ILE A 53 -4.67 -8.49 -1.69
C ILE A 53 -5.17 -8.25 -0.27
N GLN A 54 -6.48 -8.21 -0.10
CA GLN A 54 -7.15 -8.01 1.19
C GLN A 54 -7.60 -9.35 1.76
N HIS A 55 -6.75 -9.96 2.60
CA HIS A 55 -7.11 -11.18 3.33
C HIS A 55 -8.00 -10.82 4.52
N ILE A 56 -9.29 -11.09 4.40
CA ILE A 56 -10.28 -10.83 5.46
C ILE A 56 -10.64 -12.14 6.17
N ILE A 57 -10.47 -12.18 7.49
CA ILE A 57 -10.76 -13.34 8.34
C ILE A 57 -11.73 -12.94 9.47
N GLY A 58 -12.59 -13.86 9.91
CA GLY A 58 -13.58 -13.61 10.96
C GLY A 58 -14.90 -14.31 10.71
N SER A 59 -15.93 -14.01 11.51
CA SER A 59 -17.26 -14.58 11.38
C SER A 59 -18.32 -13.76 12.14
N GLN A 60 -19.60 -14.11 11.97
CA GLN A 60 -20.74 -13.54 12.72
C GLN A 60 -20.88 -12.01 12.64
N GLY A 61 -20.21 -11.36 11.68
CA GLY A 61 -20.24 -9.91 11.52
C GLY A 61 -19.06 -9.16 12.16
N VAL A 62 -18.05 -9.85 12.69
CA VAL A 62 -16.76 -9.27 13.11
C VAL A 62 -15.64 -9.89 12.27
N TYR A 63 -14.81 -9.06 11.66
CA TYR A 63 -13.69 -9.48 10.81
C TYR A 63 -12.46 -8.57 10.98
N THR A 64 -11.29 -9.13 10.67
CA THR A 64 -10.02 -8.41 10.58
C THR A 64 -9.46 -8.58 9.17
N GLN A 65 -9.01 -7.47 8.58
CA GLN A 65 -8.36 -7.40 7.27
C GLN A 65 -6.85 -7.34 7.43
N THR A 66 -6.12 -8.07 6.58
CA THR A 66 -4.67 -7.97 6.41
C THR A 66 -4.35 -7.71 4.94
N ASN A 67 -3.67 -6.60 4.66
CA ASN A 67 -3.27 -6.21 3.31
C ASN A 67 -1.93 -6.88 2.94
N VAL A 68 -1.84 -7.47 1.74
CA VAL A 68 -0.61 -8.06 1.21
C VAL A 68 -0.31 -7.49 -0.17
N GLU A 69 0.58 -6.50 -0.21
CA GLU A 69 1.07 -5.82 -1.42
C GLU A 69 1.58 -6.81 -2.48
N LYS A 70 1.28 -6.55 -3.76
CA LYS A 70 1.77 -7.29 -4.92
C LYS A 70 2.57 -6.38 -5.84
N ARG A 71 3.85 -6.69 -6.02
CA ARG A 71 4.77 -5.99 -6.94
C ARG A 71 4.46 -6.15 -8.43
N ARG A 72 3.36 -6.81 -8.82
CA ARG A 72 2.93 -6.88 -10.22
C ARG A 72 2.12 -5.60 -10.52
N PRO A 73 2.59 -4.72 -11.43
CA PRO A 73 1.75 -3.65 -11.96
C PRO A 73 0.74 -4.23 -12.97
N TYR A 74 -0.35 -3.50 -13.20
CA TYR A 74 -1.36 -3.80 -14.21
C TYR A 74 -1.64 -2.54 -15.06
N THR A 75 -1.90 -2.72 -16.35
CA THR A 75 -2.59 -1.67 -17.15
C THR A 75 -4.07 -1.61 -16.73
N LEU A 76 -4.80 -0.55 -17.12
CA LEU A 76 -6.23 -0.46 -16.82
C LEU A 76 -7.04 -1.60 -17.45
N GLU A 77 -6.70 -2.01 -18.68
CA GLU A 77 -7.31 -3.15 -19.37
C GLU A 77 -7.02 -4.48 -18.65
N GLN A 78 -5.77 -4.70 -18.23
CA GLN A 78 -5.40 -5.88 -17.42
C GLN A 78 -6.09 -5.88 -16.05
N TRP A 79 -6.36 -4.71 -15.46
CA TRP A 79 -7.10 -4.59 -14.20
C TRP A 79 -8.60 -4.85 -14.40
N LEU A 80 -9.21 -4.33 -15.48
CA LEU A 80 -10.60 -4.64 -15.83
C LEU A 80 -10.78 -6.15 -16.07
N GLY A 81 -9.93 -6.78 -16.90
CA GLY A 81 -9.98 -8.22 -17.12
C GLY A 81 -9.77 -9.06 -15.86
N LEU A 82 -9.05 -8.55 -14.86
CA LEU A 82 -8.98 -9.16 -13.53
C LEU A 82 -10.28 -8.96 -12.74
N CYS A 83 -10.90 -7.78 -12.79
CA CYS A 83 -12.20 -7.49 -12.18
C CYS A 83 -13.37 -8.28 -12.80
N GLU A 84 -13.24 -8.69 -14.06
CA GLU A 84 -14.26 -9.49 -14.77
C GLU A 84 -14.07 -11.01 -14.59
N HIS A 85 -12.95 -11.46 -14.02
CA HIS A 85 -12.69 -12.86 -13.71
C HIS A 85 -13.70 -13.43 -12.70
N GLU A 86 -14.04 -14.73 -12.79
CA GLU A 86 -15.09 -15.35 -11.95
C GLU A 86 -14.86 -15.19 -10.44
N ASP A 87 -13.61 -15.15 -10.00
CA ASP A 87 -13.25 -14.96 -8.59
C ASP A 87 -13.43 -13.53 -8.06
N HIS A 88 -13.53 -12.55 -8.96
CA HIS A 88 -13.45 -11.10 -8.68
C HIS A 88 -14.59 -10.27 -9.29
N ARG A 89 -15.46 -10.87 -10.11
CA ARG A 89 -16.62 -10.19 -10.70
C ARG A 89 -17.80 -10.09 -9.73
N PRO A 90 -18.62 -9.03 -9.81
CA PRO A 90 -19.85 -8.93 -9.01
C PRO A 90 -20.79 -10.08 -9.37
N PRO A 91 -21.51 -10.67 -8.40
CA PRO A 91 -22.40 -11.79 -8.65
C PRO A 91 -23.56 -11.37 -9.57
N GLU A 92 -23.88 -12.22 -10.52
CA GLU A 92 -25.14 -12.13 -11.26
C GLU A 92 -26.28 -12.50 -10.32
N ILE A 93 -27.30 -11.63 -10.24
CA ILE A 93 -28.47 -11.80 -9.38
C ILE A 93 -29.68 -11.98 -10.29
N GLY A 94 -29.86 -13.22 -10.75
CA GLY A 94 -30.97 -13.59 -11.62
C GLY A 94 -32.31 -13.50 -10.90
N THR A 95 -33.33 -13.01 -11.61
CA THR A 95 -34.73 -13.21 -11.22
C THR A 95 -35.11 -14.68 -11.40
N ASP A 96 -35.61 -15.26 -10.31
CA ASP A 96 -36.18 -16.61 -10.14
C ASP A 96 -35.20 -17.81 -9.94
N ARG A 97 -35.58 -18.61 -8.94
CA ARG A 97 -35.20 -19.99 -8.52
C ARG A 97 -33.74 -20.52 -8.57
N THR A 98 -33.42 -21.17 -7.44
CA THR A 98 -32.40 -22.23 -7.21
C THR A 98 -30.91 -21.88 -7.28
N PHE A 99 -30.35 -21.49 -6.14
CA PHE A 99 -28.91 -21.60 -5.85
C PHE A 99 -28.47 -23.08 -5.75
N ASN A 100 -28.16 -23.71 -6.88
CA ASN A 100 -27.54 -25.03 -6.90
C ASN A 100 -26.01 -24.91 -6.69
N VAL A 101 -25.53 -25.16 -5.47
CA VAL A 101 -24.09 -25.20 -5.16
C VAL A 101 -23.46 -26.49 -5.71
N ALA A 102 -23.15 -26.47 -7.00
CA ALA A 102 -22.66 -27.63 -7.75
C ALA A 102 -21.16 -27.90 -7.56
N ARG A 103 -20.83 -28.62 -6.47
CA ARG A 103 -19.82 -29.69 -6.42
C ARG A 103 -18.62 -29.60 -7.39
N SER A 104 -17.49 -29.09 -6.90
CA SER A 104 -16.15 -29.53 -7.36
C SER A 104 -15.49 -30.43 -6.31
N ARG A 105 -15.99 -31.66 -6.20
CA ARG A 105 -15.37 -32.84 -5.53
C ARG A 105 -16.21 -34.09 -5.85
N GLN A 106 -15.54 -35.25 -5.90
CA GLN A 106 -16.11 -36.59 -6.19
C GLN A 106 -16.51 -36.92 -7.65
N ARG A 107 -15.50 -37.17 -8.49
CA ARG A 107 -15.48 -38.38 -9.36
C ARG A 107 -14.52 -39.39 -8.72
N ALA A 108 -14.74 -40.70 -8.72
CA ALA A 108 -15.97 -41.43 -9.02
C ALA A 108 -15.93 -42.83 -8.36
N THR A 109 -17.01 -43.25 -7.69
CA THR A 109 -17.21 -44.64 -7.21
C THR A 109 -18.68 -45.03 -7.35
N VAL A 110 -19.11 -45.31 -8.59
CA VAL A 110 -20.47 -45.81 -8.86
C VAL A 110 -20.48 -47.32 -8.73
N LYS A 111 -20.92 -47.84 -7.57
CA LYS A 111 -21.52 -49.18 -7.52
C LYS A 111 -22.82 -49.14 -8.31
N LYS A 112 -23.07 -50.10 -9.20
CA LYS A 112 -24.37 -50.28 -9.86
C LYS A 112 -24.86 -51.70 -9.63
N GLY A 113 -26.05 -51.84 -9.05
CA GLY A 113 -26.68 -53.13 -8.79
C GLY A 113 -27.46 -53.65 -9.99
N THR A 114 -27.23 -54.93 -10.29
CA THR A 114 -28.13 -55.92 -10.94
C THR A 114 -29.54 -55.49 -11.33
N VAL A 115 -29.88 -55.73 -12.61
CA VAL A 115 -31.11 -56.42 -13.02
C VAL A 115 -30.77 -57.40 -14.17
N LEU A 116 -30.97 -58.71 -13.92
CA LEU A 116 -31.23 -59.85 -14.83
C LEU A 116 -30.40 -60.10 -16.12
N SER A 117 -29.81 -61.31 -16.17
CA SER A 117 -29.72 -62.33 -17.26
C SER A 117 -29.73 -61.93 -18.76
N ASP A 118 -29.01 -62.60 -19.67
CA ASP A 118 -28.59 -64.02 -19.67
C ASP A 118 -27.31 -64.28 -20.50
N GLY A 119 -26.70 -65.47 -20.40
CA GLY A 119 -25.67 -65.97 -21.32
C GLY A 119 -24.22 -66.07 -20.79
N SER A 120 -23.59 -67.23 -21.01
CA SER A 120 -22.17 -67.57 -20.79
C SER A 120 -21.70 -68.46 -21.99
N PRO A 121 -20.42 -68.86 -22.20
CA PRO A 121 -19.22 -68.80 -21.34
C PRO A 121 -17.93 -68.23 -22.04
N PRO A 122 -16.74 -68.20 -21.37
CA PRO A 122 -15.47 -67.68 -21.92
C PRO A 122 -14.52 -68.83 -22.40
N PRO A 123 -13.28 -68.60 -22.89
CA PRO A 123 -12.09 -68.14 -22.11
C PRO A 123 -11.41 -66.90 -22.79
N SER A 124 -10.16 -66.47 -22.61
CA SER A 124 -8.90 -67.07 -22.11
C SER A 124 -7.94 -66.06 -21.44
N ALA A 125 -6.74 -66.55 -21.07
CA ALA A 125 -5.69 -65.93 -20.25
C ALA A 125 -4.52 -65.24 -21.01
N SER A 126 -3.71 -64.47 -20.25
CA SER A 126 -2.23 -64.35 -20.38
C SER A 126 -1.62 -63.61 -21.60
N THR A 127 -0.42 -62.99 -21.54
CA THR A 127 0.48 -62.59 -20.43
C THR A 127 1.40 -61.43 -20.93
N MET A 128 2.06 -60.70 -20.02
CA MET A 128 3.00 -59.62 -20.35
C MET A 128 4.20 -60.09 -21.21
N HIS A 129 4.78 -59.19 -22.01
CA HIS A 129 6.25 -59.01 -21.95
C HIS A 129 6.72 -57.62 -22.39
N LEU A 130 7.95 -57.30 -22.01
CA LEU A 130 8.60 -55.99 -22.15
C LEU A 130 9.67 -55.98 -23.28
N GLN A 131 10.08 -54.76 -23.67
CA GLN A 131 11.43 -54.36 -24.15
C GLN A 131 11.89 -54.53 -25.63
N THR A 132 12.03 -53.36 -26.28
CA THR A 132 13.25 -52.80 -26.93
C THR A 132 13.63 -53.00 -28.42
N ARG A 133 14.13 -51.88 -28.98
CA ARG A 133 15.28 -51.69 -29.91
C ARG A 133 15.21 -52.03 -31.43
N SER A 134 14.80 -50.99 -32.18
CA SER A 134 15.66 -50.19 -33.09
C SER A 134 16.31 -50.75 -34.39
N LYS A 135 16.10 -49.99 -35.49
CA LYS A 135 16.83 -49.97 -36.80
C LYS A 135 16.59 -51.21 -37.71
N SER A 136 16.74 -51.17 -39.04
CA SER A 136 17.28 -50.15 -39.98
C SER A 136 16.52 -50.08 -41.32
N LYS A 137 16.87 -49.11 -42.19
CA LYS A 137 16.34 -48.92 -43.57
C LYS A 137 16.85 -49.99 -44.58
N PRO A 138 16.21 -50.09 -45.76
CA PRO A 138 16.90 -50.10 -47.06
C PRO A 138 16.54 -48.85 -47.91
N ALA A 139 17.13 -48.70 -49.10
CA ALA A 139 16.94 -47.53 -49.99
C ALA A 139 17.08 -47.88 -51.48
N SER A 140 16.41 -47.09 -52.34
CA SER A 140 16.51 -47.10 -53.81
C SER A 140 16.12 -45.70 -54.35
N THR A 141 17.09 -44.85 -54.71
CA THR A 141 17.56 -44.56 -56.09
C THR A 141 16.59 -43.74 -56.98
N HIS A 142 16.88 -42.43 -57.05
CA HIS A 142 16.74 -41.48 -58.18
C HIS A 142 15.58 -41.58 -59.20
N LEU A 143 14.94 -40.42 -59.44
CA LEU A 143 15.25 -39.59 -60.62
C LEU A 143 14.88 -38.11 -60.37
N ASN A 144 15.36 -37.19 -61.21
CA ASN A 144 15.42 -35.75 -60.91
C ASN A 144 14.30 -34.92 -61.59
N SER A 145 13.72 -33.99 -60.83
CA SER A 145 13.02 -32.78 -61.33
C SER A 145 13.27 -31.62 -60.36
N PRO A 146 13.50 -30.37 -60.84
CA PRO A 146 13.73 -29.24 -59.95
C PRO A 146 12.42 -28.74 -59.31
N PRO A 147 12.33 -28.55 -57.99
CA PRO A 147 11.18 -27.92 -57.35
C PRO A 147 11.19 -26.39 -57.57
N PRO A 148 10.02 -25.73 -57.63
CA PRO A 148 9.93 -24.28 -57.74
C PRO A 148 10.37 -23.58 -56.44
N SER A 149 10.75 -22.31 -56.55
CA SER A 149 11.19 -21.47 -55.42
C SER A 149 10.17 -21.45 -54.28
N PRO A 150 10.59 -21.69 -53.02
CA PRO A 150 9.65 -21.74 -51.89
C PRO A 150 9.10 -20.34 -51.56
N LEU A 151 7.78 -20.23 -51.54
CA LEU A 151 7.08 -19.07 -50.99
C LEU A 151 7.38 -18.94 -49.49
N PHE A 152 7.73 -17.75 -49.02
CA PHE A 152 7.94 -17.45 -47.61
C PHE A 152 6.61 -17.50 -46.82
N HIS A 153 6.21 -18.70 -46.38
CA HIS A 153 5.25 -18.83 -45.28
C HIS A 153 5.97 -18.60 -43.95
N GLN A 154 5.86 -17.38 -43.42
CA GLN A 154 6.27 -17.08 -42.04
C GLN A 154 5.35 -17.84 -41.06
N GLN A 155 5.81 -18.98 -40.56
CA GLN A 155 5.19 -19.62 -39.41
C GLN A 155 5.48 -18.79 -38.16
N GLN A 156 4.51 -17.97 -37.75
CA GLN A 156 4.57 -17.28 -36.46
C GLN A 156 4.59 -18.32 -35.33
N GLN A 157 5.69 -18.36 -34.57
CA GLN A 157 5.81 -19.25 -33.42
C GLN A 157 4.88 -18.76 -32.31
N GLN A 158 3.99 -19.63 -31.83
CA GLN A 158 3.05 -19.29 -30.76
C GLN A 158 3.79 -19.12 -29.43
N LYS A 159 3.70 -17.93 -28.83
CA LYS A 159 4.33 -17.62 -27.53
C LYS A 159 3.79 -18.51 -26.42
N THR A 160 4.63 -18.92 -25.50
CA THR A 160 4.22 -19.66 -24.30
C THR A 160 3.51 -18.74 -23.30
N LYS A 161 2.70 -19.32 -22.41
CA LYS A 161 2.02 -18.57 -21.33
C LYS A 161 2.97 -17.75 -20.44
N ARG A 162 4.25 -18.15 -20.31
CA ARG A 162 5.24 -17.41 -19.53
C ARG A 162 5.78 -16.18 -20.26
N GLU A 163 5.95 -16.26 -21.57
CA GLU A 163 6.39 -15.13 -22.40
C GLU A 163 5.27 -14.08 -22.49
N ILE A 164 4.03 -14.51 -22.72
CA ILE A 164 2.85 -13.62 -22.69
C ILE A 164 2.75 -12.90 -21.34
N GLN A 165 2.87 -13.63 -20.22
CA GLN A 165 2.83 -13.03 -18.89
C GLN A 165 4.02 -12.08 -18.61
N ALA A 166 5.20 -12.36 -19.16
CA ALA A 166 6.37 -11.48 -19.04
C ALA A 166 6.17 -10.18 -19.85
N GLU A 167 5.60 -10.27 -21.05
CA GLU A 167 5.26 -9.13 -21.89
C GLU A 167 4.14 -8.27 -21.27
N GLU A 168 3.07 -8.88 -20.73
CA GLU A 168 2.04 -8.19 -19.96
C GLU A 168 2.61 -7.35 -18.82
N ILE A 169 3.57 -7.93 -18.06
CA ILE A 169 4.20 -7.29 -16.91
C ILE A 169 5.17 -6.19 -17.36
N ALA A 170 5.93 -6.41 -18.44
CA ALA A 170 6.82 -5.39 -19.00
C ALA A 170 6.04 -4.18 -19.54
N LEU A 171 4.89 -4.42 -20.19
CA LEU A 171 3.98 -3.37 -20.66
C LEU A 171 3.37 -2.59 -19.49
N ALA A 172 2.90 -3.27 -18.45
CA ALA A 172 2.36 -2.62 -17.25
C ALA A 172 3.42 -1.89 -16.40
N ALA A 173 4.69 -2.29 -16.50
CA ALA A 173 5.83 -1.60 -15.90
C ALA A 173 6.35 -0.42 -16.74
N SER A 174 5.91 -0.26 -17.99
CA SER A 174 6.31 0.82 -18.89
C SER A 174 5.49 2.09 -18.64
N ASP A 175 6.16 3.25 -18.64
CA ASP A 175 5.56 4.59 -18.56
C ASP A 175 5.03 5.11 -19.93
N ALA A 176 5.19 4.34 -21.01
CA ALA A 176 4.65 4.68 -22.33
C ALA A 176 3.11 4.83 -22.32
N ALA A 177 2.56 5.69 -23.16
CA ALA A 177 1.10 5.76 -23.35
C ALA A 177 0.56 4.41 -23.88
N ILE A 178 -0.56 3.94 -23.33
CA ILE A 178 -1.29 2.76 -23.80
C ILE A 178 -2.71 3.20 -24.15
N PRO A 179 -3.10 3.21 -25.43
CA PRO A 179 -4.44 3.62 -25.86
C PRO A 179 -5.56 2.88 -25.13
N LEU A 180 -6.59 3.63 -24.70
CA LEU A 180 -7.70 3.08 -23.95
C LEU A 180 -8.64 2.29 -24.88
N THR A 181 -8.64 0.96 -24.75
CA THR A 181 -9.36 0.01 -25.64
C THR A 181 -10.84 -0.20 -25.28
N PHE A 182 -11.29 0.33 -24.14
CA PHE A 182 -12.61 0.07 -23.57
C PHE A 182 -13.22 1.35 -22.97
N ASN A 183 -14.55 1.38 -22.82
CA ASN A 183 -15.23 2.45 -22.10
C ASN A 183 -15.17 2.19 -20.57
N PRO A 184 -14.54 3.05 -19.75
CA PRO A 184 -14.43 2.85 -18.31
C PRO A 184 -15.67 3.27 -17.51
N TYR A 185 -16.58 4.04 -18.12
CA TYR A 185 -17.77 4.62 -17.50
C TYR A 185 -18.91 3.61 -17.35
N CYS A 186 -19.81 3.84 -16.38
CA CYS A 186 -20.91 2.97 -16.01
C CYS A 186 -22.06 3.05 -17.03
N THR A 187 -21.89 2.37 -18.17
CA THR A 187 -22.90 2.22 -19.23
C THR A 187 -24.21 1.54 -18.77
N THR A 188 -24.27 1.03 -17.54
CA THR A 188 -25.45 0.39 -16.94
C THR A 188 -25.83 0.99 -15.59
N ASN A 189 -25.96 2.33 -15.47
CA ASN A 189 -26.42 2.96 -14.22
C ASN A 189 -27.77 2.39 -13.74
N ASP A 190 -28.69 2.04 -14.66
CA ASP A 190 -29.97 1.38 -14.37
C ASP A 190 -29.83 0.02 -13.65
N ARG A 191 -28.67 -0.64 -13.75
CA ARG A 191 -28.38 -1.89 -13.04
C ARG A 191 -28.26 -1.67 -11.53
N TYR A 192 -27.69 -0.54 -11.10
CA TYR A 192 -27.37 -0.27 -9.71
C TYR A 192 -28.53 0.37 -8.93
N THR A 193 -29.72 -0.19 -9.12
CA THR A 193 -30.91 0.14 -8.32
C THR A 193 -30.66 -0.07 -6.83
N VAL A 194 -31.43 0.64 -5.99
CA VAL A 194 -31.37 0.53 -4.53
C VAL A 194 -31.55 -0.93 -4.07
N ASP A 195 -32.43 -1.70 -4.69
CA ASP A 195 -32.69 -3.09 -4.30
C ASP A 195 -31.67 -4.09 -4.88
N TYR A 196 -31.01 -3.79 -6.01
CA TYR A 196 -29.83 -4.54 -6.44
C TYR A 196 -28.67 -4.31 -5.45
N CYS A 197 -28.44 -3.06 -5.01
CA CYS A 197 -27.42 -2.73 -4.01
C CYS A 197 -27.69 -3.42 -2.65
N LYS A 198 -28.95 -3.44 -2.15
CA LYS A 198 -29.34 -4.23 -0.95
C LYS A 198 -29.18 -5.75 -1.12
N GLN A 199 -29.17 -6.28 -2.34
CA GLN A 199 -28.89 -7.69 -2.59
C GLN A 199 -27.37 -7.95 -2.61
N LEU A 200 -26.60 -7.06 -3.23
CA LEU A 200 -25.13 -7.07 -3.15
C LEU A 200 -24.63 -6.93 -1.71
N GLU A 201 -25.19 -6.04 -0.88
CA GLU A 201 -24.86 -5.94 0.56
C GLU A 201 -25.01 -7.29 1.28
N ARG A 202 -26.12 -7.99 1.04
CA ARG A 202 -26.38 -9.31 1.63
C ARG A 202 -25.41 -10.39 1.16
N ILE A 203 -24.96 -10.33 -0.10
CA ILE A 203 -23.97 -11.28 -0.62
C ILE A 203 -22.56 -10.93 -0.12
N TYR A 204 -22.18 -9.65 -0.10
CA TYR A 204 -20.91 -9.16 0.45
C TYR A 204 -20.71 -9.64 1.89
N TRP A 205 -21.65 -9.34 2.80
CA TRP A 205 -21.52 -9.73 4.21
C TRP A 205 -21.58 -11.23 4.48
N ARG A 206 -22.19 -12.01 3.57
CA ARG A 206 -22.23 -13.49 3.64
C ARG A 206 -20.94 -14.12 3.10
N ASN A 207 -20.34 -13.53 2.07
CA ASN A 207 -19.24 -14.11 1.31
C ASN A 207 -17.88 -13.42 1.58
N LEU A 208 -17.79 -12.52 2.57
CA LEU A 208 -16.66 -11.61 2.77
C LEU A 208 -15.29 -12.31 2.84
N THR A 209 -15.22 -13.44 3.53
CA THR A 209 -13.99 -14.22 3.77
C THR A 209 -13.60 -15.19 2.64
N PHE A 210 -14.47 -15.39 1.64
CA PHE A 210 -14.19 -16.22 0.46
C PHE A 210 -13.70 -15.35 -0.69
N ASN A 211 -12.66 -15.76 -1.41
CA ASN A 211 -12.01 -14.99 -2.49
C ASN A 211 -11.55 -13.59 -2.03
N PRO A 212 -10.31 -13.49 -1.51
CA PRO A 212 -9.68 -12.21 -1.18
C PRO A 212 -9.64 -11.28 -2.42
N PRO A 213 -10.25 -10.08 -2.37
CA PRO A 213 -10.18 -9.12 -3.47
C PRO A 213 -8.79 -8.46 -3.54
N MET A 214 -8.48 -7.88 -4.69
CA MET A 214 -7.36 -6.96 -4.86
C MET A 214 -7.86 -5.51 -4.87
N TYR A 215 -7.04 -4.57 -4.39
CA TYR A 215 -7.38 -3.15 -4.41
C TYR A 215 -6.14 -2.33 -4.84
N GLY A 216 -6.29 -1.46 -5.83
CA GLY A 216 -5.28 -0.47 -6.20
C GLY A 216 -5.48 0.78 -5.35
N ALA A 217 -4.95 0.79 -4.13
CA ALA A 217 -5.13 1.90 -3.19
C ALA A 217 -3.92 2.85 -3.17
N ASP A 218 -4.13 4.06 -2.64
CA ASP A 218 -3.08 5.00 -2.25
C ASP A 218 -2.11 5.38 -3.39
N MET A 219 -2.62 5.40 -4.64
CA MET A 219 -1.84 5.70 -5.83
C MET A 219 -1.76 7.22 -6.05
N ALA A 220 -0.60 7.83 -5.80
CA ALA A 220 -0.37 9.26 -5.99
C ALA A 220 -0.70 9.72 -7.42
N GLY A 221 -1.64 10.66 -7.55
CA GLY A 221 -2.09 11.20 -8.84
C GLY A 221 -3.48 11.85 -8.77
N THR A 222 -3.82 12.56 -9.83
CA THR A 222 -5.17 13.14 -10.06
C THR A 222 -5.62 12.80 -11.47
N LEU A 223 -6.93 12.67 -11.66
CA LEU A 223 -7.57 12.64 -12.99
C LEU A 223 -8.32 13.95 -13.29
N PHE A 224 -8.49 14.84 -12.31
CA PHE A 224 -9.01 16.18 -12.57
C PHE A 224 -7.96 17.03 -13.30
N ASP A 225 -8.27 17.46 -14.52
CA ASP A 225 -7.42 18.41 -15.24
C ASP A 225 -7.33 19.76 -14.52
N SER A 226 -6.18 20.40 -14.69
CA SER A 226 -5.83 21.75 -14.27
C SER A 226 -6.86 22.84 -14.59
N SER A 227 -7.63 22.71 -15.68
CA SER A 227 -8.66 23.68 -16.08
C SER A 227 -9.95 23.61 -15.24
N VAL A 228 -10.29 22.46 -14.66
CA VAL A 228 -11.49 22.29 -13.83
C VAL A 228 -11.31 23.10 -12.55
N ASN A 229 -12.06 24.18 -12.36
CA ASN A 229 -11.83 25.13 -11.26
C ASN A 229 -12.70 24.89 -10.01
N ALA A 230 -13.99 24.54 -10.18
CA ALA A 230 -14.86 24.20 -9.07
C ALA A 230 -14.68 22.71 -8.68
N TRP A 231 -14.55 22.42 -7.39
CA TRP A 231 -14.52 21.07 -6.80
C TRP A 231 -13.44 20.10 -7.33
N ASN A 232 -12.38 20.64 -7.93
CA ASN A 232 -11.22 19.86 -8.34
C ASN A 232 -10.42 19.41 -7.09
N VAL A 233 -10.44 18.10 -6.84
CA VAL A 233 -9.87 17.45 -5.66
C VAL A 233 -8.36 17.72 -5.51
N SER A 234 -7.63 17.97 -6.60
CA SER A 234 -6.19 18.29 -6.55
C SER A 234 -5.85 19.70 -6.06
N LYS A 235 -6.82 20.63 -6.00
CA LYS A 235 -6.58 22.07 -5.72
C LYS A 235 -7.69 22.78 -4.93
N LEU A 236 -8.32 22.07 -3.99
CA LEU A 236 -9.39 22.61 -3.14
C LEU A 236 -8.90 23.76 -2.25
N ASP A 237 -9.64 24.87 -2.17
CA ASP A 237 -9.37 25.91 -1.17
C ASP A 237 -9.71 25.39 0.23
N ASN A 238 -8.68 25.29 1.07
CA ASN A 238 -8.74 24.76 2.42
C ASN A 238 -7.50 25.20 3.21
N ILE A 239 -7.54 25.18 4.54
CA ILE A 239 -6.46 25.79 5.33
C ILE A 239 -5.14 25.00 5.27
N LEU A 240 -5.13 23.70 4.94
CA LEU A 240 -3.89 22.91 4.85
C LEU A 240 -2.94 23.40 3.74
N ASN A 241 -3.44 24.19 2.78
CA ASN A 241 -2.63 24.84 1.76
C ASN A 241 -1.60 25.81 2.36
N GLN A 242 -1.85 26.33 3.58
CA GLN A 242 -0.92 27.20 4.32
C GLN A 242 0.28 26.46 4.92
N LEU A 243 0.28 25.12 4.94
CA LEU A 243 1.38 24.32 5.52
C LEU A 243 2.70 24.44 4.73
N GLY A 244 2.65 24.85 3.45
CA GLY A 244 3.84 24.92 2.57
C GLY A 244 4.53 23.59 2.26
N VAL A 245 4.01 22.47 2.80
CA VAL A 245 4.56 21.12 2.68
C VAL A 245 3.51 20.21 2.06
N VAL A 246 3.92 19.43 1.06
CA VAL A 246 3.07 18.39 0.46
C VAL A 246 3.14 17.12 1.31
N LEU A 247 1.98 16.66 1.74
CA LEU A 247 1.72 15.45 2.50
C LEU A 247 0.84 14.52 1.64
N PRO A 248 1.39 13.43 1.07
CA PRO A 248 0.64 12.51 0.21
C PRO A 248 -0.63 11.95 0.87
N GLY A 249 -1.75 11.96 0.15
CA GLY A 249 -3.10 11.65 0.65
C GLY A 249 -3.78 12.81 1.40
N VAL A 250 -2.99 13.64 2.07
CA VAL A 250 -3.48 14.66 3.02
C VAL A 250 -3.69 16.03 2.38
N ASN A 251 -2.82 16.44 1.46
CA ASN A 251 -3.02 17.61 0.59
C ASN A 251 -2.48 17.39 -0.85
N ALA A 252 -2.23 16.14 -1.22
CA ALA A 252 -2.05 15.70 -2.61
C ALA A 252 -2.88 14.43 -2.83
N PRO A 253 -3.67 14.33 -3.92
CA PRO A 253 -4.67 13.29 -4.07
C PRO A 253 -4.10 11.88 -4.31
N TYR A 254 -4.91 10.89 -3.92
CA TYR A 254 -4.74 9.48 -4.25
C TYR A 254 -5.89 8.97 -5.13
N LEU A 255 -5.52 8.15 -6.11
CA LEU A 255 -6.43 7.35 -6.92
C LEU A 255 -6.64 5.96 -6.30
N TYR A 256 -7.87 5.45 -6.44
CA TYR A 256 -8.32 4.19 -5.86
C TYR A 256 -9.07 3.34 -6.90
N PHE A 257 -8.42 2.27 -7.37
CA PHE A 257 -8.95 1.33 -8.35
C PHE A 257 -9.60 0.13 -7.68
N GLY A 258 -10.94 0.13 -7.66
CA GLY A 258 -11.77 -0.90 -7.04
C GLY A 258 -11.93 -2.17 -7.86
N MET A 259 -12.40 -3.22 -7.18
CA MET A 259 -13.08 -4.38 -7.74
C MET A 259 -14.17 -4.85 -6.77
N TRP A 260 -14.96 -5.86 -7.13
CA TRP A 260 -15.98 -6.43 -6.24
C TRP A 260 -15.40 -6.80 -4.86
N LYS A 261 -16.10 -6.37 -3.80
CA LYS A 261 -15.71 -6.53 -2.39
C LYS A 261 -14.41 -5.82 -1.96
N ALA A 262 -13.72 -5.04 -2.80
CA ALA A 262 -12.53 -4.31 -2.33
C ALA A 262 -12.95 -3.33 -1.22
N THR A 263 -12.48 -3.58 0.01
CA THR A 263 -12.99 -3.05 1.28
C THR A 263 -12.08 -1.95 1.85
N PHE A 264 -12.69 -0.93 2.46
CA PHE A 264 -12.04 -0.03 3.40
C PHE A 264 -12.62 -0.28 4.81
N PRO A 265 -11.81 -0.74 5.79
CA PRO A 265 -12.24 -1.00 7.17
C PRO A 265 -12.78 0.24 7.90
N TRP A 266 -13.29 0.05 9.13
CA TRP A 266 -13.74 1.16 9.96
C TRP A 266 -12.57 2.03 10.39
N HIS A 267 -12.66 3.33 10.11
CA HIS A 267 -11.67 4.32 10.50
C HIS A 267 -12.25 5.74 10.55
N VAL A 268 -11.48 6.65 11.15
CA VAL A 268 -11.54 8.09 10.92
C VAL A 268 -10.33 8.52 10.09
N GLU A 269 -10.37 9.73 9.55
CA GLU A 269 -9.23 10.36 8.89
C GLU A 269 -8.07 10.62 9.86
N ASP A 270 -6.84 10.63 9.35
CA ASP A 270 -5.69 10.94 10.19
C ASP A 270 -5.73 12.41 10.65
N MET A 271 -5.33 12.67 11.90
CA MET A 271 -5.53 13.95 12.61
C MET A 271 -7.00 14.43 12.67
N ASP A 272 -7.98 13.52 12.58
CA ASP A 272 -9.42 13.81 12.59
C ASP A 272 -9.82 14.88 11.55
N LEU A 273 -9.20 14.83 10.37
CA LEU A 273 -9.49 15.70 9.23
C LEU A 273 -10.86 15.42 8.58
N TYR A 274 -11.24 16.27 7.62
CA TYR A 274 -12.25 15.90 6.62
C TYR A 274 -11.56 15.08 5.52
N SER A 275 -12.32 14.26 4.79
CA SER A 275 -11.92 13.79 3.46
C SER A 275 -13.02 14.00 2.45
N ILE A 276 -12.63 14.12 1.20
CA ILE A 276 -13.52 14.14 0.05
C ILE A 276 -13.12 13.03 -0.90
N ASN A 277 -14.11 12.36 -1.49
CA ASN A 277 -13.96 11.28 -2.45
C ASN A 277 -14.86 11.53 -3.65
N TYR A 278 -14.30 11.57 -4.86
CA TYR A 278 -15.04 11.64 -6.12
C TYR A 278 -14.95 10.31 -6.86
N LEU A 279 -16.08 9.75 -7.29
CA LEU A 279 -16.09 8.51 -8.07
C LEU A 279 -16.09 8.85 -9.57
N HIS A 280 -14.90 8.97 -10.16
CA HIS A 280 -14.70 9.35 -11.57
C HIS A 280 -15.45 8.45 -12.55
N PHE A 281 -15.35 7.12 -12.38
CA PHE A 281 -16.04 6.17 -13.25
C PHE A 281 -16.21 4.77 -12.64
N GLY A 282 -17.17 4.03 -13.20
CA GLY A 282 -17.37 2.60 -13.00
C GLY A 282 -18.42 2.26 -11.94
N ALA A 283 -18.30 1.06 -11.38
CA ALA A 283 -19.26 0.51 -10.42
C ALA A 283 -19.34 1.33 -9.11
N PRO A 284 -20.51 1.43 -8.45
CA PRO A 284 -20.68 2.27 -7.28
C PRO A 284 -19.83 1.85 -6.06
N LYS A 285 -19.77 2.72 -5.06
CA LYS A 285 -19.12 2.47 -3.76
C LYS A 285 -20.19 2.46 -2.65
N GLN A 286 -20.26 1.37 -1.88
CA GLN A 286 -21.10 1.30 -0.68
C GLN A 286 -20.32 1.90 0.49
N TRP A 287 -20.93 2.87 1.15
CA TRP A 287 -20.43 3.51 2.37
C TRP A 287 -21.31 3.17 3.57
N TYR A 288 -20.67 3.09 4.72
CA TYR A 288 -21.26 3.02 6.05
C TYR A 288 -20.66 4.13 6.90
N ALA A 289 -21.47 4.74 7.77
CA ALA A 289 -20.97 5.71 8.74
C ALA A 289 -21.68 5.57 10.10
N ILE A 290 -20.97 5.93 11.16
CA ILE A 290 -21.51 6.05 12.52
C ILE A 290 -21.82 7.54 12.78
N PRO A 291 -23.04 7.90 13.22
CA PRO A 291 -23.31 9.25 13.68
C PRO A 291 -22.40 9.57 14.87
N THR A 292 -21.74 10.73 14.87
CA THR A 292 -20.59 11.02 15.76
C THR A 292 -20.93 10.96 17.26
N HIS A 293 -22.18 11.23 17.62
CA HIS A 293 -22.68 11.08 19.00
C HIS A 293 -22.69 9.61 19.50
N TYR A 294 -22.55 8.62 18.60
CA TYR A 294 -22.34 7.21 18.94
C TYR A 294 -20.88 6.75 18.89
N SER A 295 -19.91 7.57 18.47
CA SER A 295 -18.50 7.14 18.26
C SER A 295 -17.91 6.43 19.49
N LYS A 296 -18.07 6.97 20.70
CA LYS A 296 -17.61 6.31 21.94
C LYS A 296 -18.26 4.94 22.21
N LYS A 297 -19.52 4.77 21.79
CA LYS A 297 -20.23 3.49 21.93
C LYS A 297 -19.75 2.49 20.86
N PHE A 298 -19.48 2.98 19.65
CA PHE A 298 -18.87 2.19 18.58
C PHE A 298 -17.47 1.70 18.97
N GLU A 299 -16.61 2.56 19.51
CA GLU A 299 -15.27 2.22 20.02
C GLU A 299 -15.32 1.10 21.07
N ASN A 300 -16.24 1.20 22.04
CA ASN A 300 -16.46 0.16 23.05
C ASN A 300 -16.93 -1.19 22.47
N VAL A 301 -17.65 -1.18 21.33
CA VAL A 301 -18.08 -2.41 20.63
C VAL A 301 -16.93 -3.00 19.80
N MET A 302 -16.10 -2.16 19.19
CA MET A 302 -14.96 -2.57 18.35
C MET A 302 -13.75 -3.07 19.15
N GLN A 303 -13.59 -2.62 20.40
CA GLN A 303 -12.48 -2.92 21.33
C GLN A 303 -11.08 -2.46 20.87
N SER A 304 -10.87 -2.20 19.57
CA SER A 304 -9.75 -1.43 19.04
C SER A 304 -10.14 -0.71 17.75
N THR A 305 -9.48 0.41 17.44
CA THR A 305 -9.87 1.36 16.38
C THR A 305 -8.92 1.36 15.18
N HIS A 306 -8.07 0.33 15.04
CA HIS A 306 -7.13 0.24 13.92
C HIS A 306 -7.87 0.08 12.58
N LYS A 307 -7.26 0.66 11.51
CA LYS A 307 -7.69 0.62 10.09
C LYS A 307 -7.67 -0.80 9.45
N THR A 308 -7.89 -1.84 10.26
CA THR A 308 -7.93 -3.27 9.93
C THR A 308 -9.22 -3.95 10.38
N PHE A 309 -10.07 -3.33 11.22
CA PHE A 309 -11.26 -3.97 11.78
C PHE A 309 -12.54 -3.65 11.00
N ILE A 310 -13.32 -4.69 10.72
CA ILE A 310 -14.56 -4.62 9.96
C ILE A 310 -15.69 -5.20 10.81
N ALA A 311 -16.69 -4.39 11.12
CA ALA A 311 -17.91 -4.79 11.81
C ALA A 311 -19.12 -4.59 10.89
N SER A 312 -20.00 -5.58 10.82
CA SER A 312 -21.19 -5.52 9.98
C SER A 312 -22.25 -4.58 10.58
N PRO A 313 -23.03 -3.86 9.75
CA PRO A 313 -24.14 -3.03 10.23
C PRO A 313 -25.17 -3.77 11.08
N LYS A 314 -25.33 -5.09 10.89
CA LYS A 314 -26.22 -5.93 11.71
C LYS A 314 -25.66 -6.16 13.11
N LEU A 315 -24.36 -6.40 13.24
CA LEU A 315 -23.69 -6.51 14.55
C LEU A 315 -23.83 -5.20 15.33
N LEU A 316 -23.46 -4.08 14.69
CA LEU A 316 -23.48 -2.75 15.30
C LEU A 316 -24.90 -2.35 15.73
N ALA A 317 -25.90 -2.55 14.88
CA ALA A 317 -27.30 -2.30 15.23
C ALA A 317 -27.78 -3.17 16.39
N ASN A 318 -27.39 -4.45 16.47
CA ASN A 318 -27.69 -5.32 17.60
C ASN A 318 -27.02 -4.85 18.90
N SER A 319 -25.83 -4.23 18.82
CA SER A 319 -25.18 -3.54 19.95
C SER A 319 -25.78 -2.16 20.26
N GLY A 320 -26.83 -1.75 19.54
CA GLY A 320 -27.47 -0.44 19.67
C GLY A 320 -26.59 0.72 19.21
N VAL A 321 -25.76 0.51 18.20
CA VAL A 321 -25.03 1.54 17.44
C VAL A 321 -25.68 1.65 16.06
N PRO A 322 -26.42 2.73 15.74
CA PRO A 322 -27.01 2.89 14.42
C PRO A 322 -25.94 3.13 13.36
N VAL A 323 -26.22 2.67 12.14
CA VAL A 323 -25.29 2.74 11.00
C VAL A 323 -25.99 3.34 9.79
N HIS A 324 -25.55 4.52 9.39
CA HIS A 324 -25.93 5.14 8.12
C HIS A 324 -25.42 4.31 6.95
N ARG A 325 -26.16 4.34 5.84
CA ARG A 325 -25.79 3.67 4.58
C ARG A 325 -25.90 4.67 3.45
N CYS A 326 -24.89 4.73 2.59
CA CYS A 326 -24.95 5.51 1.37
C CYS A 326 -24.37 4.70 0.21
N VAL A 327 -24.95 4.85 -0.99
CA VAL A 327 -24.34 4.38 -2.24
C VAL A 327 -23.92 5.61 -3.02
N GLN A 328 -22.63 5.68 -3.32
CA GLN A 328 -22.00 6.66 -4.19
C GLN A 328 -21.95 6.07 -5.60
N GLN A 329 -22.74 6.65 -6.50
CA GLN A 329 -22.78 6.36 -7.93
C GLN A 329 -21.63 7.10 -8.65
N GLU A 330 -21.44 6.77 -9.93
CA GLU A 330 -20.53 7.49 -10.81
C GLU A 330 -20.84 9.00 -10.86
N GLY A 331 -19.80 9.83 -10.79
CA GLY A 331 -19.90 11.28 -10.82
C GLY A 331 -20.42 11.92 -9.52
N GLU A 332 -20.55 11.18 -8.42
CA GLU A 332 -20.95 11.72 -7.10
C GLU A 332 -19.77 11.89 -6.12
N PHE A 333 -19.85 12.93 -5.30
CA PHE A 333 -18.92 13.18 -4.20
C PHE A 333 -19.43 12.58 -2.88
N ILE A 334 -18.54 11.99 -2.10
CA ILE A 334 -18.72 11.70 -0.67
C ILE A 334 -17.76 12.59 0.12
N ILE A 335 -18.23 13.09 1.25
CA ILE A 335 -17.45 13.90 2.18
C ILE A 335 -17.56 13.27 3.57
N THR A 336 -16.42 12.97 4.19
CA THR A 336 -16.34 12.51 5.59
C THR A 336 -15.97 13.69 6.49
N PHE A 337 -16.44 13.66 7.73
CA PHE A 337 -16.30 14.76 8.67
C PHE A 337 -15.45 14.33 9.88
N PRO A 338 -14.80 15.27 10.60
CA PRO A 338 -14.03 14.98 11.80
C PRO A 338 -14.75 14.06 12.81
N TYR A 339 -14.03 13.05 13.32
CA TYR A 339 -14.56 11.96 14.17
C TYR A 339 -15.66 11.08 13.52
N GLY A 340 -15.93 11.24 12.22
CA GLY A 340 -16.90 10.49 11.44
C GLY A 340 -16.38 9.11 11.06
N TYR A 341 -16.53 8.14 11.97
CA TYR A 341 -16.19 6.74 11.69
C TYR A 341 -16.95 6.23 10.47
N HIS A 342 -16.21 5.75 9.47
CA HIS A 342 -16.77 5.25 8.22
C HIS A 342 -16.04 3.98 7.73
N SER A 343 -16.72 3.19 6.90
CA SER A 343 -16.20 1.98 6.24
C SER A 343 -16.99 1.69 4.97
N GLY A 344 -16.58 0.70 4.18
CA GLY A 344 -17.32 0.34 2.98
C GLY A 344 -16.61 -0.60 2.03
N TYR A 345 -17.17 -0.75 0.82
CA TYR A 345 -16.61 -1.60 -0.24
C TYR A 345 -17.05 -1.16 -1.64
N ASN A 346 -16.29 -1.58 -2.65
CA ASN A 346 -16.57 -1.31 -4.06
C ASN A 346 -17.48 -2.40 -4.67
N LEU A 347 -18.46 -2.00 -5.50
CA LEU A 347 -19.44 -2.90 -6.11
C LEU A 347 -18.93 -3.58 -7.40
N GLY A 348 -17.75 -3.24 -7.90
CA GLY A 348 -17.14 -3.75 -9.13
C GLY A 348 -15.89 -2.96 -9.50
N PHE A 349 -15.43 -3.05 -10.76
CA PHE A 349 -14.39 -2.18 -11.32
C PHE A 349 -14.81 -0.71 -11.20
N ASN A 350 -13.97 0.15 -10.61
CA ASN A 350 -14.19 1.59 -10.55
C ASN A 350 -12.88 2.35 -10.33
N CYS A 351 -12.91 3.68 -10.50
CA CYS A 351 -11.86 4.59 -10.07
C CYS A 351 -12.46 5.73 -9.24
N ALA A 352 -11.93 5.93 -8.04
CA ALA A 352 -12.20 7.11 -7.23
C ALA A 352 -10.91 7.92 -6.97
N GLU A 353 -11.06 9.24 -6.78
CA GLU A 353 -9.99 10.13 -6.33
C GLU A 353 -10.35 10.70 -4.95
N SER A 354 -9.37 10.79 -4.05
CA SER A 354 -9.56 11.30 -2.69
C SER A 354 -8.40 12.13 -2.18
N VAL A 355 -8.71 13.09 -1.30
CA VAL A 355 -7.74 13.84 -0.50
C VAL A 355 -8.37 14.24 0.84
N ASN A 356 -7.55 14.50 1.87
CA ASN A 356 -8.02 15.22 3.05
C ASN A 356 -8.09 16.74 2.82
N PHE A 357 -8.86 17.44 3.67
CA PHE A 357 -8.87 18.89 3.73
C PHE A 357 -9.26 19.38 5.12
N ALA A 358 -9.07 20.68 5.38
CA ALA A 358 -9.50 21.31 6.64
C ALA A 358 -10.21 22.66 6.42
N LEU A 359 -11.30 22.85 7.16
CA LEU A 359 -11.93 24.15 7.40
C LEU A 359 -11.33 24.81 8.65
N ASN A 360 -11.59 26.10 8.85
CA ASN A 360 -11.20 26.81 10.08
C ASN A 360 -11.70 26.11 11.36
N SER A 361 -12.87 25.48 11.29
CA SER A 361 -13.49 24.74 12.39
C SER A 361 -12.79 23.41 12.76
N TRP A 362 -11.78 22.97 11.98
CA TRP A 362 -10.92 21.83 12.34
C TRP A 362 -9.73 22.21 13.23
N VAL A 363 -9.31 23.48 13.31
CA VAL A 363 -8.08 23.86 14.06
C VAL A 363 -8.15 23.39 15.52
N GLU A 364 -9.28 23.60 16.19
CA GLU A 364 -9.50 23.12 17.57
C GLU A 364 -9.71 21.59 17.66
N ILE A 365 -9.94 20.89 16.55
CA ILE A 365 -9.98 19.42 16.50
C ILE A 365 -8.55 18.89 16.36
N GLY A 366 -7.79 19.35 15.36
CA GLY A 366 -6.40 18.93 15.12
C GLY A 366 -5.49 19.14 16.34
N LYS A 367 -5.69 20.22 17.12
CA LYS A 367 -4.98 20.46 18.40
C LYS A 367 -5.20 19.38 19.47
N ARG A 368 -6.27 18.59 19.38
CA ARG A 368 -6.66 17.54 20.33
C ARG A 368 -6.54 16.13 19.75
N ALA A 369 -6.52 16.01 18.43
CA ALA A 369 -6.26 14.76 17.72
C ALA A 369 -4.90 14.16 18.11
N LYS A 370 -4.78 12.84 17.99
CA LYS A 370 -3.57 12.10 18.36
C LYS A 370 -3.23 11.10 17.26
N ALA A 371 -2.02 11.18 16.71
CA ALA A 371 -1.52 10.15 15.82
C ALA A 371 -1.48 8.77 16.51
N CYS A 372 -1.72 7.73 15.72
CA CYS A 372 -1.60 6.35 16.18
C CYS A 372 -0.13 6.02 16.44
N THR A 373 0.22 5.71 17.70
CA THR A 373 1.59 5.36 18.11
C THR A 373 2.01 3.93 17.75
N CYS A 374 1.11 3.12 17.20
CA CYS A 374 1.37 1.72 16.87
C CYS A 374 1.95 1.51 15.45
N ILE A 375 2.01 2.57 14.63
CA ILE A 375 2.53 2.56 13.26
C ILE A 375 3.51 3.72 13.10
N SER A 376 4.60 3.51 12.37
CA SER A 376 5.65 4.53 12.13
C SER A 376 5.21 5.64 11.18
N ASP A 377 4.20 5.37 10.36
CA ASP A 377 3.85 6.15 9.18
C ASP A 377 2.57 6.98 9.41
N SER A 378 2.19 7.22 10.67
CA SER A 378 1.02 8.02 11.04
C SER A 378 1.24 9.50 10.75
N VAL A 379 0.27 10.13 10.09
CA VAL A 379 0.31 11.56 9.77
C VAL A 379 0.25 12.37 11.07
N MET A 380 1.19 13.31 11.21
CA MET A 380 1.18 14.37 12.23
C MET A 380 1.23 15.72 11.52
N ILE A 381 0.35 16.63 11.95
CA ILE A 381 0.31 18.02 11.46
C ILE A 381 0.61 18.92 12.66
N ASP A 382 1.55 19.85 12.50
CA ASP A 382 1.71 20.94 13.45
C ASP A 382 0.58 21.94 13.24
N VAL A 383 -0.35 22.02 14.21
CA VAL A 383 -1.55 22.85 14.11
C VAL A 383 -1.30 24.27 14.65
N SER A 384 -0.16 24.53 15.29
CA SER A 384 0.19 25.86 15.82
C SER A 384 0.41 26.91 14.73
N VAL A 385 0.74 26.47 13.51
CA VAL A 385 0.88 27.34 12.33
C VAL A 385 -0.41 28.08 11.98
N PHE A 386 -1.58 27.55 12.37
CA PHE A 386 -2.89 28.15 12.10
C PHE A 386 -3.33 29.18 13.17
N ASP A 387 -2.63 29.28 14.31
CA ASP A 387 -2.97 30.24 15.37
C ASP A 387 -2.74 31.71 14.97
N GLY A 388 -2.04 31.95 13.86
CA GLY A 388 -1.71 33.29 13.34
C GLY A 388 -2.89 34.18 12.95
N GLY A 389 -4.12 33.64 12.87
CA GLY A 389 -5.32 34.42 12.51
C GLY A 389 -5.80 35.39 13.59
N LEU A 390 -5.53 35.13 14.87
CA LEU A 390 -6.06 35.91 16.00
C LEU A 390 -5.18 37.12 16.35
N LYS A 391 -5.21 38.13 15.46
CA LYS A 391 -4.64 39.48 15.66
C LYS A 391 -3.18 39.48 16.14
N ARG A 392 -2.24 39.30 15.20
CA ARG A 392 -0.83 39.70 15.35
C ARG A 392 -0.73 41.22 15.53
N LYS A 393 -1.07 41.73 16.72
CA LYS A 393 -0.71 43.09 17.15
C LYS A 393 0.80 43.21 16.98
N ARG A 394 1.26 44.21 16.23
CA ARG A 394 2.59 44.77 16.47
C ARG A 394 2.61 45.20 17.93
N LYS A 395 3.41 44.51 18.72
CA LYS A 395 3.93 45.02 19.98
C LYS A 395 5.38 45.32 19.66
N ASP A 396 5.70 46.60 19.56
CA ASP A 396 7.06 47.04 19.31
C ASP A 396 7.93 46.47 20.45
N LYS A 397 8.94 45.72 20.06
CA LYS A 397 9.81 44.94 20.93
C LYS A 397 11.24 45.28 20.52
N ASP A 398 12.12 45.37 21.50
CA ASP A 398 13.45 45.95 21.35
C ASP A 398 14.27 45.13 20.34
N ASP A 399 14.75 45.76 19.26
CA ASP A 399 15.53 45.09 18.20
C ASP A 399 16.78 44.39 18.77
N SER A 400 17.27 44.85 19.93
CA SER A 400 18.39 44.24 20.66
C SER A 400 18.12 42.82 21.18
N GLU A 401 16.86 42.47 21.50
CA GLU A 401 16.51 41.11 21.95
C GLU A 401 16.44 40.10 20.78
N GLU A 402 16.12 40.53 19.55
CA GLU A 402 15.97 39.62 18.40
C GLU A 402 17.32 39.19 17.80
N GLU A 403 18.34 40.07 17.76
CA GLU A 403 19.71 39.69 17.37
C GLU A 403 20.29 38.59 18.27
N GLU A 404 20.18 38.74 19.60
CA GLU A 404 20.74 37.77 20.55
C GLU A 404 19.97 36.44 20.52
N GLY A 405 18.66 36.48 20.20
CA GLY A 405 17.86 35.30 19.93
C GLY A 405 18.29 34.52 18.68
N ARG A 406 18.61 35.22 17.59
CA ARG A 406 19.00 34.61 16.29
C ARG A 406 20.35 33.90 16.34
N ARG A 407 21.26 34.32 17.22
CA ARG A 407 22.57 33.64 17.46
C ARG A 407 22.45 32.33 18.24
N LYS A 408 21.39 32.15 19.06
CA LYS A 408 21.24 31.02 20.00
C LYS A 408 20.58 29.76 19.42
N LYS A 409 20.27 29.73 18.12
CA LYS A 409 19.74 28.54 17.42
C LYS A 409 20.56 28.26 16.16
N CYS A 410 20.84 26.99 15.91
CA CYS A 410 21.42 26.53 14.64
C CYS A 410 20.35 26.51 13.54
N VAL A 411 20.61 27.17 12.40
CA VAL A 411 19.67 27.17 11.26
C VAL A 411 19.66 25.86 10.47
N LEU A 412 20.72 25.05 10.56
CA LEU A 412 20.85 23.80 9.82
C LEU A 412 20.25 22.57 10.53
N CYS A 413 19.78 22.66 11.79
CA CYS A 413 19.21 21.51 12.51
C CYS A 413 18.22 21.88 13.65
N PRO A 414 17.39 20.93 14.13
CA PRO A 414 16.30 21.20 15.08
C PRO A 414 16.74 21.11 16.54
N HIS A 415 17.98 21.49 16.86
CA HIS A 415 18.58 21.26 18.18
C HIS A 415 19.09 22.54 18.85
N HIS A 416 18.42 22.93 19.94
CA HIS A 416 18.67 24.10 20.76
C HIS A 416 19.88 23.96 21.72
N HIS A 417 21.01 23.50 21.20
CA HIS A 417 22.32 23.62 21.84
C HIS A 417 23.09 24.77 21.19
N GLU A 418 23.96 25.43 21.95
CA GLU A 418 24.64 26.66 21.54
C GLU A 418 25.49 26.42 20.27
N PRO A 419 25.34 27.21 19.19
CA PRO A 419 26.11 27.03 17.96
C PRO A 419 27.55 27.55 18.09
N GLU A 420 28.54 26.82 17.55
CA GLU A 420 29.95 27.23 17.66
C GLU A 420 30.42 28.17 16.53
N LEU A 421 29.61 28.34 15.47
CA LEU A 421 29.91 29.17 14.30
C LEU A 421 28.73 30.08 13.96
N ILE A 422 28.98 31.08 13.11
CA ILE A 422 27.97 31.99 12.56
C ILE A 422 27.99 32.02 11.03
N THR A 423 26.86 32.31 10.39
CA THR A 423 26.78 32.58 8.94
C THR A 423 27.29 33.98 8.58
N GLU A 424 27.45 34.22 7.28
CA GLU A 424 27.62 35.56 6.69
C GLU A 424 26.50 36.54 7.08
N GLN A 425 25.32 36.04 7.48
CA GLN A 425 24.17 36.83 7.97
C GLN A 425 24.08 36.90 9.51
N GLY A 426 25.08 36.40 10.24
CA GLY A 426 25.12 36.41 11.71
C GLY A 426 24.23 35.35 12.40
N GLU A 427 23.70 34.37 11.67
CA GLU A 427 22.88 33.30 12.22
C GLU A 427 23.73 32.18 12.79
N GLY A 428 23.29 31.53 13.88
CA GLY A 428 24.03 30.43 14.48
C GLY A 428 24.08 29.16 13.60
N VAL A 429 25.21 28.46 13.58
CA VAL A 429 25.39 27.15 12.92
C VAL A 429 26.29 26.23 13.76
N HIS A 430 25.89 24.96 13.90
CA HIS A 430 26.79 23.95 14.50
C HIS A 430 27.90 23.58 13.53
N ARG A 431 29.15 23.51 14.00
CA ARG A 431 30.32 23.09 13.19
C ARG A 431 30.05 21.78 12.45
N LEU A 432 29.54 20.78 13.17
CA LEU A 432 29.20 19.48 12.59
C LEU A 432 28.13 19.58 11.48
N CYS A 433 27.19 20.52 11.56
CA CYS A 433 26.20 20.74 10.51
C CYS A 433 26.81 21.43 9.27
N ALA A 434 27.66 22.44 9.47
CA ALA A 434 28.34 23.15 8.39
C ALA A 434 29.34 22.27 7.64
N GLU A 435 30.06 21.39 8.34
CA GLU A 435 31.01 20.45 7.75
C GLU A 435 30.29 19.22 7.12
N ALA A 436 29.03 18.94 7.47
CA ALA A 436 28.29 17.79 6.94
C ALA A 436 27.38 18.09 5.73
N VAL A 437 26.95 19.35 5.56
CA VAL A 437 26.18 19.77 4.39
C VAL A 437 27.17 20.13 3.26
N PRO A 438 27.19 19.40 2.12
CA PRO A 438 28.18 19.62 1.06
C PRO A 438 28.11 20.98 0.37
N ASP A 439 27.02 21.71 0.58
CA ASP A 439 26.69 22.98 -0.06
C ASP A 439 27.21 24.18 0.78
N THR A 440 27.73 23.93 1.98
CA THR A 440 28.31 24.94 2.89
C THR A 440 29.80 24.75 3.08
N SER A 441 30.53 25.83 3.38
CA SER A 441 31.95 25.77 3.75
C SER A 441 32.26 26.64 4.96
N VAL A 442 33.31 26.29 5.72
CA VAL A 442 33.75 27.04 6.91
C VAL A 442 35.09 27.71 6.62
N GLN A 443 35.14 29.04 6.64
CA GLN A 443 36.36 29.82 6.45
C GLN A 443 36.54 30.82 7.60
N HIS A 444 37.70 30.84 8.23
CA HIS A 444 38.04 31.76 9.35
C HIS A 444 37.03 31.81 10.53
N GLY A 445 36.17 30.79 10.68
CA GLY A 445 35.11 30.73 11.70
C GLY A 445 33.71 31.13 11.22
N ILE A 446 33.58 31.59 9.97
CA ILE A 446 32.32 31.96 9.32
C ILE A 446 31.85 30.81 8.43
N VAL A 447 30.54 30.56 8.39
CA VAL A 447 29.89 29.58 7.50
C VAL A 447 29.35 30.30 6.27
N HIS A 448 29.88 29.93 5.10
CA HIS A 448 29.48 30.46 3.81
C HIS A 448 28.53 29.50 3.08
N GLY A 449 27.65 30.05 2.25
CA GLY A 449 26.83 29.27 1.30
C GLY A 449 25.49 28.73 1.83
N VAL A 450 25.04 29.11 3.03
CA VAL A 450 23.78 28.62 3.61
C VAL A 450 22.56 28.95 2.72
N ASP A 451 22.52 30.15 2.13
CA ASP A 451 21.49 30.55 1.15
C ASP A 451 21.53 29.76 -0.17
N SER A 452 22.67 29.13 -0.46
CA SER A 452 22.90 28.34 -1.68
C SER A 452 22.61 26.84 -1.49
N ILE A 453 22.24 26.40 -0.29
CA ILE A 453 21.86 25.01 -0.01
C ILE A 453 20.68 24.61 -0.88
N VAL A 454 20.86 23.57 -1.70
CA VAL A 454 19.89 23.13 -2.71
C VAL A 454 18.51 22.88 -2.06
N PRO A 455 17.41 23.48 -2.56
CA PRO A 455 16.06 23.40 -1.95
C PRO A 455 15.50 21.99 -1.66
N ALA A 456 16.12 20.95 -2.21
CA ALA A 456 15.82 19.56 -1.86
C ALA A 456 16.25 19.20 -0.43
N ARG A 457 17.40 19.69 0.08
CA ARG A 457 17.95 19.29 1.39
C ARG A 457 17.07 19.69 2.57
N TRP A 458 16.49 20.89 2.49
CA TRP A 458 15.49 21.41 3.45
C TRP A 458 14.16 20.63 3.42
N LYS A 459 13.92 19.83 2.37
CA LYS A 459 12.70 19.02 2.21
C LYS A 459 12.93 17.55 2.58
N LEU A 460 14.17 17.12 2.82
CA LEU A 460 14.50 15.75 3.23
C LEU A 460 14.01 15.48 4.67
N LEU A 461 13.55 14.26 4.91
CA LEU A 461 13.12 13.80 6.22
C LEU A 461 14.28 13.16 6.96
N CYS A 462 14.59 13.62 8.18
CA CYS A 462 15.69 13.08 8.96
C CYS A 462 15.36 11.69 9.54
N LEU A 463 16.14 10.68 9.15
CA LEU A 463 16.02 9.27 9.57
C LEU A 463 15.93 9.06 11.08
N TYR A 464 16.55 9.94 11.89
CA TYR A 464 16.67 9.78 13.33
C TYR A 464 15.63 10.57 14.14
N CYS A 465 15.34 11.82 13.74
CA CYS A 465 14.40 12.69 14.48
C CYS A 465 13.05 12.90 13.78
N GLN A 466 12.86 12.35 12.57
CA GLN A 466 11.64 12.43 11.76
C GLN A 466 11.10 13.86 11.56
N LYS A 467 11.99 14.85 11.54
CA LYS A 467 11.72 16.25 11.20
C LYS A 467 12.35 16.62 9.84
N ARG A 468 11.79 17.66 9.21
CA ARG A 468 12.38 18.40 8.06
C ARG A 468 12.89 19.80 8.48
N GLU A 469 13.00 20.04 9.78
CA GLU A 469 13.45 21.31 10.36
C GLU A 469 14.99 21.36 10.36
N GLY A 470 15.56 21.86 9.27
CA GLY A 470 17.00 21.95 9.04
C GLY A 470 17.42 21.42 7.67
N ALA A 471 18.70 21.52 7.35
CA ALA A 471 19.27 20.96 6.13
C ALA A 471 19.82 19.57 6.41
N CYS A 472 19.18 18.52 5.88
CA CYS A 472 19.71 17.17 6.01
C CYS A 472 20.89 16.93 5.05
N THR A 473 21.95 16.29 5.57
CA THR A 473 22.92 15.59 4.73
C THR A 473 22.40 14.20 4.36
N GLN A 474 23.11 13.49 3.48
CA GLN A 474 22.76 12.14 3.04
C GLN A 474 23.88 11.15 3.33
N CYS A 475 23.53 9.87 3.44
CA CYS A 475 24.48 8.79 3.70
C CYS A 475 25.55 8.69 2.60
N CYS A 476 26.83 8.70 2.99
CA CYS A 476 28.01 8.64 2.10
C CYS A 476 27.99 7.47 1.08
N ASP A 477 27.33 6.35 1.38
CA ASP A 477 27.16 5.26 0.41
C ASP A 477 26.46 5.75 -0.87
N ARG A 478 27.16 5.61 -2.01
CA ARG A 478 26.78 6.17 -3.32
C ARG A 478 25.44 5.70 -3.90
N LYS A 479 24.76 4.73 -3.27
CA LYS A 479 23.44 4.23 -3.68
C LYS A 479 22.36 4.47 -2.61
N CYS A 480 22.66 5.28 -1.58
CA CYS A 480 21.76 5.51 -0.46
C CYS A 480 21.15 6.90 -0.48
N CYS A 481 19.83 6.98 -0.64
CA CYS A 481 19.08 8.24 -0.55
C CYS A 481 18.77 8.67 0.90
N ARG A 482 19.09 7.85 1.92
CA ARG A 482 18.73 8.14 3.32
C ARG A 482 19.39 9.41 3.81
N ALA A 483 18.60 10.27 4.45
CA ALA A 483 18.97 11.61 4.87
C ALA A 483 18.81 11.82 6.37
N PHE A 484 19.57 12.75 6.94
CA PHE A 484 19.52 13.11 8.36
C PHE A 484 20.26 14.43 8.65
N HIS A 485 19.90 15.09 9.74
CA HIS A 485 20.74 16.14 10.33
C HIS A 485 21.97 15.49 10.97
N ALA A 486 23.15 16.08 10.80
CA ALA A 486 24.41 15.52 11.28
C ALA A 486 24.43 15.32 12.80
N THR A 487 23.98 16.31 13.56
CA THR A 487 23.83 16.26 15.03
C THR A 487 22.76 15.26 15.50
N CYS A 488 21.81 14.86 14.66
CA CYS A 488 20.89 13.75 14.98
C CYS A 488 21.54 12.37 14.72
N ALA A 489 22.42 12.27 13.72
CA ALA A 489 23.16 11.05 13.42
C ALA A 489 24.23 10.75 14.48
N GLU A 490 24.97 11.78 14.91
CA GLU A 490 25.90 11.74 16.03
C GLU A 490 25.24 11.19 17.31
N LYS A 491 24.12 11.79 17.72
CA LYS A 491 23.33 11.36 18.90
C LYS A 491 22.77 9.95 18.77
N ALA A 492 22.62 9.44 17.55
CA ALA A 492 22.21 8.06 17.28
C ALA A 492 23.38 7.07 17.19
N GLY A 493 24.62 7.50 17.45
CA GLY A 493 25.82 6.66 17.35
C GLY A 493 26.15 6.22 15.92
N ALA A 494 25.88 7.08 14.93
CA ALA A 494 26.33 6.88 13.56
C ALA A 494 27.84 7.14 13.43
N THR A 495 28.51 6.35 12.59
CA THR A 495 29.91 6.59 12.23
C THR A 495 30.03 7.90 11.43
N ILE A 496 30.83 8.82 11.95
CA ILE A 496 31.22 10.08 11.33
C ILE A 496 32.72 10.02 11.03
N MET A 497 33.13 10.36 9.81
CA MET A 497 34.53 10.34 9.37
C MET A 497 34.94 11.71 8.83
N GLN A 498 35.93 12.34 9.45
CA GLN A 498 36.52 13.58 8.94
C GLN A 498 37.28 13.35 7.63
N LYS A 499 37.12 14.29 6.70
CA LYS A 499 37.77 14.36 5.39
C LYS A 499 38.06 15.81 5.01
N GLN A 500 38.76 15.96 3.89
CA GLN A 500 38.88 17.21 3.16
C GLN A 500 38.16 17.08 1.82
N ASN A 501 37.46 18.14 1.42
CA ASN A 501 36.90 18.29 0.08
C ASN A 501 38.01 18.55 -0.96
N THR A 502 37.65 18.58 -2.24
CA THR A 502 38.62 18.78 -3.36
C THR A 502 39.27 20.16 -3.39
N ASP A 503 38.74 21.12 -2.64
CA ASP A 503 39.25 22.46 -2.38
C ASP A 503 40.10 22.55 -1.10
N GLY A 504 40.21 21.46 -0.34
CA GLY A 504 40.88 21.42 0.96
C GLY A 504 40.01 21.78 2.17
N ALA A 505 38.74 22.16 1.97
CA ALA A 505 37.82 22.51 3.06
C ALA A 505 37.48 21.29 3.95
N PRO A 506 37.29 21.46 5.26
CA PRO A 506 36.90 20.35 6.15
C PRO A 506 35.48 19.86 5.82
N HIS A 507 35.32 18.54 5.75
CA HIS A 507 34.04 17.89 5.47
C HIS A 507 33.89 16.61 6.32
N VAL A 508 32.67 16.17 6.60
CA VAL A 508 32.42 14.89 7.28
C VAL A 508 31.53 13.95 6.47
N ASP A 509 32.03 12.73 6.25
CA ASP A 509 31.24 11.60 5.76
C ASP A 509 30.45 10.99 6.92
N ILE A 510 29.14 10.81 6.73
CA ILE A 510 28.25 10.22 7.73
C ILE A 510 27.48 9.05 7.12
N TYR A 511 27.33 7.95 7.86
CA TYR A 511 26.66 6.74 7.38
C TYR A 511 25.32 6.49 8.08
N CYS A 512 24.29 6.08 7.32
CA CYS A 512 23.06 5.57 7.91
C CYS A 512 23.30 4.21 8.58
N SER A 513 22.51 3.86 9.61
CA SER A 513 22.64 2.60 10.36
C SER A 513 22.74 1.32 9.51
N VAL A 514 22.14 1.29 8.31
CA VAL A 514 22.20 0.15 7.39
C VAL A 514 23.57 0.02 6.70
N HIS A 515 24.21 1.13 6.36
CA HIS A 515 25.49 1.19 5.63
C HIS A 515 26.68 1.57 6.51
N ASP A 516 26.43 1.91 7.78
CA ASP A 516 27.44 2.16 8.80
C ASP A 516 28.45 1.01 8.89
N PRO A 517 29.76 1.28 8.74
CA PRO A 517 30.77 0.23 8.67
C PRO A 517 31.00 -0.47 10.01
N GLN A 518 30.89 0.24 11.14
CA GLN A 518 31.07 -0.32 12.48
C GLN A 518 29.88 -1.22 12.85
N GLN A 519 28.65 -0.75 12.63
CA GLN A 519 27.45 -1.54 12.83
C GLN A 519 27.36 -2.72 11.85
N ARG A 520 27.87 -2.58 10.62
CA ARG A 520 27.99 -3.70 9.66
C ARG A 520 28.93 -4.78 10.19
N GLN A 521 30.08 -4.40 10.75
CA GLN A 521 31.02 -5.35 11.36
C GLN A 521 30.40 -6.06 12.58
N LYS A 522 29.84 -5.29 13.52
CA LYS A 522 29.16 -5.82 14.71
C LYS A 522 28.04 -6.81 14.34
N ARG A 523 27.20 -6.48 13.34
CA ARG A 523 26.13 -7.39 12.85
C ARG A 523 26.66 -8.67 12.20
N LEU A 524 27.88 -8.68 11.66
CA LEU A 524 28.52 -9.90 11.16
C LEU A 524 29.00 -10.78 12.32
N GLU A 525 29.61 -10.18 13.34
CA GLU A 525 30.10 -10.85 14.55
C GLU A 525 28.93 -11.45 15.37
N GLU A 526 27.88 -10.67 15.64
CA GLU A 526 26.65 -11.13 16.30
C GLU A 526 26.00 -12.31 15.56
N LYS A 527 25.91 -12.22 14.22
CA LYS A 527 25.38 -13.29 13.36
C LYS A 527 26.27 -14.54 13.41
N GLN A 528 27.58 -14.39 13.49
CA GLN A 528 28.54 -15.48 13.52
C GLN A 528 28.54 -16.18 14.89
N ALA A 529 28.46 -15.42 15.99
CA ALA A 529 28.26 -15.93 17.34
C ALA A 529 26.91 -16.66 17.50
N LEU A 530 25.82 -16.11 16.93
CA LEU A 530 24.51 -16.78 16.93
C LEU A 530 24.55 -18.11 16.16
N ILE A 531 25.23 -18.15 15.00
CA ILE A 531 25.44 -19.38 14.22
C ILE A 531 26.24 -20.40 15.04
N GLN A 532 27.32 -19.97 15.69
CA GLN A 532 28.15 -20.83 16.55
C GLN A 532 27.36 -21.42 17.73
N SER A 533 26.58 -20.59 18.43
CA SER A 533 25.68 -21.02 19.51
C SER A 533 24.62 -22.02 19.00
N THR A 534 23.97 -21.71 17.88
CA THR A 534 22.98 -22.61 17.25
C THR A 534 23.61 -23.95 16.88
N CYS A 535 24.86 -23.97 16.40
CA CYS A 535 25.59 -25.21 16.10
C CYS A 535 25.97 -26.01 17.36
N GLN A 536 26.31 -25.36 18.48
CA GLN A 536 26.55 -26.03 19.77
C GLN A 536 25.27 -26.64 20.34
N GLU A 537 24.13 -25.98 20.14
CA GLU A 537 22.82 -26.54 20.46
C GLU A 537 22.47 -27.71 19.54
N MET A 538 22.60 -27.54 18.23
CA MET A 538 22.30 -28.52 17.18
C MET A 538 23.41 -29.56 17.00
N ARG A 539 24.08 -29.98 18.08
CA ARG A 539 25.18 -30.95 18.06
C ARG A 539 24.71 -32.36 17.65
N THR A 540 25.60 -33.11 17.00
CA THR A 540 25.41 -34.53 16.69
C THR A 540 25.05 -35.34 17.95
N GLY A 541 24.14 -36.30 17.80
CA GLY A 541 23.59 -37.11 18.88
C GLY A 541 22.47 -36.44 19.69
N ARG A 542 22.18 -35.14 19.50
CA ARG A 542 21.07 -34.48 20.21
C ARG A 542 19.71 -34.89 19.62
N TYR A 543 18.82 -35.34 20.50
CA TYR A 543 17.43 -35.66 20.20
C TYR A 543 16.59 -34.38 20.02
N VAL A 544 15.72 -34.39 19.02
CA VAL A 544 14.93 -33.24 18.54
C VAL A 544 13.60 -33.68 17.94
N TYR A 545 12.66 -32.73 17.83
CA TYR A 545 11.43 -32.90 17.05
C TYR A 545 11.54 -32.08 15.76
N ALA A 546 11.34 -32.72 14.61
CA ALA A 546 11.62 -32.13 13.30
C ALA A 546 10.45 -32.31 12.31
N HIS A 547 10.22 -31.28 11.48
CA HIS A 547 9.10 -31.20 10.54
C HIS A 547 9.55 -30.99 9.09
N TRP A 548 8.97 -31.72 8.14
CA TRP A 548 9.20 -31.59 6.70
C TRP A 548 7.88 -31.40 5.92
N GLN A 549 7.96 -31.18 4.61
CA GLN A 549 6.76 -30.93 3.81
C GLN A 549 5.85 -32.16 3.77
N GLY A 550 4.61 -32.00 4.21
CA GLY A 550 3.60 -33.06 4.27
C GLY A 550 3.63 -33.91 5.54
N SER A 551 4.37 -33.52 6.58
CA SER A 551 4.50 -34.26 7.85
C SER A 551 3.97 -33.48 9.05
N GLY A 552 3.82 -34.15 10.19
CA GLY A 552 3.84 -33.50 11.51
C GLY A 552 5.27 -33.19 11.97
N TYR A 553 5.44 -32.82 13.24
CA TYR A 553 6.73 -32.89 13.92
C TYR A 553 6.94 -34.32 14.42
N TYR A 554 8.07 -34.92 14.09
CA TYR A 554 8.43 -36.28 14.52
C TYR A 554 9.76 -36.29 15.28
N PRO A 555 9.94 -37.18 16.26
CA PRO A 555 11.19 -37.36 16.99
C PRO A 555 12.32 -37.91 16.10
N GLY A 556 13.54 -37.51 16.40
CA GLY A 556 14.76 -38.02 15.78
C GLY A 556 16.03 -37.47 16.44
N ALA A 557 17.19 -37.95 16.01
CA ALA A 557 18.49 -37.47 16.44
C ALA A 557 19.22 -36.73 15.32
N ILE A 558 19.94 -35.65 15.67
CA ILE A 558 20.82 -34.96 14.72
C ILE A 558 22.05 -35.81 14.45
N GLU A 559 22.32 -36.11 13.18
CA GLU A 559 23.53 -36.80 12.72
C GLU A 559 24.65 -35.79 12.39
N ALA A 560 24.30 -34.69 11.72
CA ALA A 560 25.25 -33.66 11.30
C ALA A 560 24.57 -32.28 11.22
N CYS A 561 25.31 -31.21 11.48
CA CYS A 561 24.84 -29.83 11.43
C CYS A 561 25.66 -29.01 10.41
N TYR A 562 24.97 -28.31 9.50
CA TYR A 562 25.59 -27.60 8.37
C TYR A 562 25.33 -26.10 8.49
N ALA A 563 26.26 -25.40 9.14
CA ALA A 563 26.16 -23.97 9.47
C ALA A 563 25.83 -23.07 8.27
N GLU A 564 26.55 -23.25 7.15
CA GLU A 564 26.39 -22.47 5.91
C GLU A 564 24.96 -22.56 5.34
N LYS A 565 24.37 -23.77 5.40
CA LYS A 565 23.07 -24.10 4.81
C LYS A 565 21.92 -23.96 5.83
N LYS A 566 22.22 -23.66 7.09
CA LYS A 566 21.28 -23.61 8.23
C LYS A 566 20.35 -24.83 8.30
N THR A 567 20.92 -26.02 8.09
CA THR A 567 20.22 -27.30 8.10
C THR A 567 20.94 -28.32 8.97
N CYS A 568 20.19 -29.30 9.48
CA CYS A 568 20.73 -30.51 10.08
C CYS A 568 20.32 -31.73 9.26
N CYS A 569 21.17 -32.75 9.26
CA CYS A 569 20.77 -34.10 8.92
C CYS A 569 20.14 -34.71 10.18
N VAL A 570 18.87 -35.14 10.12
CA VAL A 570 18.13 -35.74 11.23
C VAL A 570 17.74 -37.16 10.83
N ARG A 571 18.09 -38.14 11.68
CA ARG A 571 17.61 -39.52 11.59
C ARG A 571 16.41 -39.68 12.51
N PHE A 572 15.28 -40.07 11.95
CA PHE A 572 14.02 -40.28 12.66
C PHE A 572 13.93 -41.71 13.20
N GLU A 573 13.01 -41.93 14.13
CA GLU A 573 12.79 -43.25 14.75
C GLU A 573 12.28 -44.32 13.76
N ASP A 574 11.74 -43.91 12.60
CA ASP A 574 11.41 -44.79 11.48
C ASP A 574 12.63 -45.27 10.67
N GLY A 575 13.86 -44.88 11.09
CA GLY A 575 15.12 -45.16 10.42
C GLY A 575 15.38 -44.27 9.19
N SER A 576 14.42 -43.44 8.77
CA SER A 576 14.62 -42.51 7.66
C SER A 576 15.50 -41.34 8.09
N THR A 577 16.24 -40.78 7.13
CA THR A 577 17.19 -39.68 7.38
C THR A 577 16.92 -38.54 6.40
N ARG A 578 16.74 -37.31 6.90
CA ARG A 578 16.34 -36.14 6.11
C ARG A 578 17.20 -34.91 6.42
N MET A 579 17.34 -34.02 5.44
CA MET A 579 17.87 -32.68 5.64
C MET A 579 16.75 -31.73 6.08
N VAL A 580 16.85 -31.19 7.29
CA VAL A 580 15.82 -30.34 7.92
C VAL A 580 16.40 -28.93 8.20
N PRO A 581 15.75 -27.84 7.76
CA PRO A 581 16.16 -26.48 8.11
C PRO A 581 16.05 -26.24 9.62
N TRP A 582 16.99 -25.52 10.24
CA TRP A 582 17.00 -25.29 11.71
C TRP A 582 15.67 -24.73 12.25
N ARG A 583 14.99 -23.86 11.50
CA ARG A 583 13.67 -23.29 11.85
C ARG A 583 12.52 -24.32 11.92
N ASN A 584 12.74 -25.54 11.45
CA ASN A 584 11.79 -26.65 11.50
C ASN A 584 12.17 -27.69 12.59
N ILE A 585 13.17 -27.39 13.42
CA ILE A 585 13.69 -28.28 14.48
C ILE A 585 13.36 -27.66 15.84
N ARG A 586 12.90 -28.47 16.79
CA ARG A 586 12.58 -28.10 18.17
C ARG A 586 13.28 -29.04 19.15
N PHE A 587 13.59 -28.54 20.36
CA PHE A 587 14.13 -29.35 21.45
C PHE A 587 13.05 -29.90 22.40
N SER A 588 11.79 -29.54 22.17
CA SER A 588 10.57 -30.08 22.77
C SER A 588 9.55 -30.37 21.65
N PRO A 589 8.45 -31.09 21.92
CA PRO A 589 7.30 -31.12 21.01
C PRO A 589 6.82 -29.71 20.62
#